data_AF-A0A6I3N3P1-F1
#
_entry.id   AF-A0A6I3N3P1-F1
#
_cell.length_a   1.000
_cell.length_b   1.000
_cell.length_c   1.000
_cell.angle_alpha   90.00
_cell.angle_beta   90.00
_cell.angle_gamma   90.00
#
_symmetry.space_group_name_H-M   'P 1'
#
loop_
_entity.id
_entity.type
_entity.pdbx_description
1 polymer ?
#
loop_
_entity_poly.entity_id
_entity_poly.type
_entity_poly.pdbx_seq_one_letter_code
_entity_poly.pdbx_strand_id
1 'polypeptide(L)'
;MKIQEGQSYVDAAMLACGEATAAFELALLNGVSFTDDPVADAEIATPGIYRKDVAAYYSNNAIIPATGITTVAENALIEEGVEFWAIEYDFVVS
;
A
#
# COMPACT_ATOMS: atom_id res chain seq x y z
N MET A 1 2.29 -14.57 -5.55
CA MET A 1 1.94 -14.00 -4.22
C MET A 1 0.59 -13.32 -4.33
N LYS A 2 -0.24 -13.35 -3.29
CA LYS A 2 -1.57 -12.70 -3.30
C LYS A 2 -1.49 -11.35 -2.58
N ILE A 3 -1.87 -10.26 -3.25
CA ILE A 3 -1.94 -8.90 -2.66
C ILE A 3 -3.02 -8.86 -1.58
N GLN A 4 -2.71 -8.24 -0.45
CA GLN A 4 -3.67 -7.96 0.62
C GLN A 4 -4.27 -6.56 0.47
N GLU A 5 -5.45 -6.35 1.07
CA GLU A 5 -6.11 -5.04 1.10
C GLU A 5 -5.18 -3.96 1.66
N GLY A 6 -5.10 -2.81 0.99
CA GLY A 6 -4.28 -1.67 1.42
C GLY A 6 -2.76 -1.84 1.25
N GLN A 7 -2.30 -2.90 0.59
CA GLN A 7 -0.88 -3.02 0.24
C GLN A 7 -0.50 -2.12 -0.93
N SER A 8 0.72 -1.60 -0.90
CA SER A 8 1.41 -1.05 -2.07
C SER A 8 2.33 -2.10 -2.71
N TYR A 9 2.79 -1.88 -3.95
CA TYR A 9 3.81 -2.73 -4.56
C TYR A 9 5.13 -2.73 -3.78
N VAL A 10 5.42 -1.66 -3.03
CA VAL A 10 6.59 -1.57 -2.14
C VAL A 10 6.43 -2.50 -0.93
N ASP A 11 5.23 -2.56 -0.34
CA ASP A 11 4.92 -3.51 0.74
C ASP A 11 5.09 -4.95 0.27
N ALA A 12 4.53 -5.27 -0.91
CA ALA A 12 4.61 -6.59 -1.50
C ALA A 12 6.06 -7.01 -1.77
N ALA A 13 6.90 -6.08 -2.28
CA ALA A 13 8.31 -6.32 -2.52
C ALA A 13 9.10 -6.57 -1.22
N MET A 14 8.83 -5.81 -0.15
CA MET A 14 9.43 -6.04 1.16
C MET A 14 9.03 -7.40 1.75
N LEU A 15 7.75 -7.77 1.64
CA LEU A 15 7.23 -9.03 2.18
C LEU A 15 7.76 -10.26 1.42
N ALA A 16 7.81 -10.21 0.09
CA ALA A 16 8.26 -11.35 -0.72
C ALA A 16 9.78 -11.41 -0.92
N CYS A 17 10.41 -10.26 -1.16
CA CYS A 17 11.79 -10.20 -1.65
C CYS A 17 12.78 -9.71 -0.58
N GLY A 18 12.26 -9.09 0.50
CA GLY A 18 13.05 -8.51 1.59
C GLY A 18 13.66 -7.15 1.24
N GLU A 19 13.27 -6.54 0.12
CA GLU A 19 13.86 -5.32 -0.38
C GLU A 19 12.84 -4.44 -1.12
N ALA A 20 12.78 -3.16 -0.77
CA ALA A 20 11.81 -2.21 -1.33
C ALA A 20 12.07 -1.88 -2.81
N THR A 21 13.34 -1.82 -3.24
CA THR A 21 13.71 -1.55 -4.64
C THR A 21 13.29 -2.69 -5.58
N ALA A 22 13.05 -3.90 -5.05
CA ALA A 22 12.50 -5.01 -5.84
C ALA A 22 11.09 -4.73 -6.36
N ALA A 23 10.40 -3.70 -5.87
CA ALA A 23 9.11 -3.25 -6.40
C ALA A 23 9.19 -2.85 -7.89
N PHE A 24 10.32 -2.31 -8.35
CA PHE A 24 10.52 -1.98 -9.76
C PHE A 24 10.54 -3.23 -10.64
N GLU A 25 11.28 -4.26 -10.22
CA GLU A 25 11.33 -5.53 -10.95
C GLU A 25 10.00 -6.28 -10.87
N LEU A 26 9.33 -6.25 -9.72
CA LEU A 26 8.00 -6.80 -9.54
C LEU A 26 7.00 -6.14 -10.50
N ALA A 27 7.00 -4.82 -10.59
CA ALA A 27 6.13 -4.08 -11.51
C ALA A 27 6.42 -4.45 -12.98
N LEU A 28 7.71 -4.50 -13.35
CA LEU A 28 8.15 -4.91 -14.70
C LEU A 28 7.68 -6.34 -15.04
N LEU A 29 7.79 -7.27 -14.10
CA LEU A 29 7.41 -8.68 -14.28
C LEU A 29 5.90 -8.86 -14.47
N ASN A 30 5.10 -8.00 -13.85
CA ASN A 30 3.63 -8.05 -13.93
C ASN A 30 3.05 -7.10 -15.00
N GLY A 31 3.89 -6.30 -15.69
CA GLY A 31 3.44 -5.36 -16.71
C GLY A 31 2.59 -4.20 -16.17
N VAL A 32 2.81 -3.81 -14.91
CA VAL A 32 2.10 -2.73 -14.21
C VAL A 32 3.04 -1.57 -13.90
N SER A 33 2.52 -0.38 -13.58
CA SER A 33 3.37 0.66 -12.97
C SER A 33 3.58 0.35 -11.50
N PHE A 34 4.78 0.59 -10.98
CA PHE A 34 5.06 0.41 -9.54
C PHE A 34 4.35 1.46 -8.66
N THR A 35 3.90 2.56 -9.28
CA THR A 35 3.12 3.63 -8.62
C THR A 35 1.61 3.41 -8.70
N ASP A 36 1.16 2.40 -9.44
CA ASP A 36 -0.27 2.10 -9.48
C ASP A 36 -0.70 1.50 -8.14
N ASP A 37 -1.98 1.65 -7.82
CA ASP A 37 -2.57 0.95 -6.68
C ASP A 37 -2.83 -0.51 -7.07
N PRO A 38 -2.25 -1.49 -6.37
CA PRO A 38 -2.51 -2.89 -6.66
C PRO A 38 -3.93 -3.26 -6.24
N VAL A 39 -4.58 -4.10 -7.06
CA VAL A 39 -5.90 -4.62 -6.74
C VAL A 39 -5.77 -5.70 -5.67
N ALA A 40 -6.57 -5.58 -4.61
CA ALA A 40 -6.65 -6.59 -3.56
C ALA A 40 -7.00 -7.97 -4.13
N ASP A 41 -6.49 -9.01 -3.49
CA ASP A 41 -6.62 -10.40 -3.90
C ASP A 41 -5.98 -10.80 -5.25
N ALA A 42 -5.35 -9.85 -5.97
CA ALA A 42 -4.65 -10.16 -7.20
C ALA A 42 -3.44 -11.08 -6.95
N GLU A 43 -3.26 -12.07 -7.83
CA GLU A 43 -2.04 -12.86 -7.87
C GLU A 43 -0.98 -12.15 -8.70
N ILE A 44 0.15 -11.83 -8.06
CA ILE A 44 1.30 -11.20 -8.70
C ILE A 44 2.51 -12.15 -8.71
N ALA A 45 3.27 -12.08 -9.80
CA ALA A 45 4.57 -12.71 -9.90
C ALA A 45 5.60 -11.92 -9.09
N THR A 46 6.44 -12.61 -8.33
CA THR A 46 7.48 -11.97 -7.51
C THR A 46 8.86 -12.32 -8.07
N PRO A 47 9.81 -11.37 -8.08
CA PRO A 47 11.19 -11.67 -8.42
C PRO A 47 11.85 -12.55 -7.34
N GLY A 48 13.16 -12.81 -7.50
CA GLY A 48 13.93 -13.57 -6.52
C GLY A 48 14.02 -12.87 -5.17
N ILE A 49 14.32 -13.65 -4.12
CA ILE A 49 14.54 -13.10 -2.77
C ILE A 49 15.96 -12.52 -2.70
N TYR A 50 16.09 -11.21 -2.46
CA TYR A 50 17.37 -10.53 -2.28
C TYR A 50 17.85 -10.65 -0.83
N ARG A 51 16.95 -10.42 0.13
CA ARG A 51 17.26 -10.42 1.57
C ARG A 51 16.38 -11.40 2.33
N LYS A 52 16.88 -12.64 2.43
CA LYS A 52 16.16 -13.77 3.05
C LYS A 52 15.85 -13.54 4.53
N ASP A 53 16.73 -12.87 5.25
CA ASP A 53 16.55 -12.48 6.65
C ASP A 53 15.35 -11.55 6.84
N VAL A 54 15.23 -10.55 5.98
CA VAL A 54 14.13 -9.57 6.02
C VAL A 54 12.81 -10.24 5.62
N ALA A 55 12.77 -10.96 4.50
CA ALA A 55 11.58 -11.68 4.07
C ALA A 55 11.10 -12.70 5.13
N ALA A 56 12.06 -13.40 5.77
CA ALA A 56 11.76 -14.31 6.88
C ALA A 56 11.23 -13.57 8.12
N TYR A 57 11.75 -12.37 8.42
CA TYR A 57 11.26 -11.57 9.55
C TYR A 57 9.78 -11.21 9.38
N TYR A 58 9.36 -10.72 8.20
CA TYR A 58 7.96 -10.38 7.97
C TYR A 58 7.04 -11.61 8.02
N SER A 59 7.44 -12.70 7.35
CA SER A 59 6.64 -13.93 7.32
C SER A 59 6.54 -14.62 8.68
N ASN A 60 7.63 -14.73 9.44
CA ASN A 60 7.63 -15.40 10.75
C ASN A 60 6.85 -14.63 11.82
N ASN A 61 6.77 -13.30 11.70
CA ASN A 61 6.04 -12.46 12.64
C ASN A 61 4.62 -12.10 12.17
N ALA A 62 4.17 -12.68 11.05
CA ALA A 62 2.88 -12.36 10.43
C ALA A 62 2.66 -10.85 10.20
N ILE A 63 3.74 -10.12 9.88
CA ILE A 63 3.68 -8.68 9.62
C ILE A 63 3.33 -8.48 8.15
N ILE A 64 2.21 -7.80 7.91
CA ILE A 64 1.70 -7.47 6.58
C ILE A 64 1.59 -5.94 6.52
N PRO A 65 2.60 -5.23 5.97
CA PRO A 65 2.52 -3.80 5.78
C PRO A 65 1.37 -3.44 4.84
N ALA A 66 0.72 -2.30 5.06
CA ALA A 66 -0.40 -1.79 4.28
C ALA A 66 -0.27 -0.27 4.12
N THR A 67 0.74 0.15 3.35
CA THR A 67 1.05 1.57 3.10
C THR A 67 0.36 2.13 1.85
N GLY A 68 -0.40 1.31 1.14
CA GLY A 68 -1.29 1.71 0.03
C GLY A 68 -2.52 2.45 0.56
N ILE A 69 -2.30 3.63 1.12
CA ILE A 69 -3.37 4.51 1.60
C ILE A 69 -4.05 5.13 0.39
N THR A 70 -5.37 4.90 0.26
CA THR A 70 -6.21 5.54 -0.74
C THR A 70 -6.98 6.71 -0.12
N THR A 71 -7.38 7.69 -0.93
CA THR A 71 -8.13 8.89 -0.48
C THR A 71 -9.47 8.56 0.21
N VAL A 72 -10.03 7.36 -0.05
CA VAL A 72 -11.24 6.87 0.63
C VAL A 72 -10.97 6.61 2.12
N ALA A 73 -9.78 6.18 2.49
CA ALA A 73 -9.37 6.01 3.89
C ALA A 73 -9.13 7.36 4.58
N GLU A 74 -8.64 8.38 3.85
CA GLU A 74 -8.50 9.75 4.36
C GLU A 74 -9.87 10.42 4.60
N ASN A 75 -10.86 10.20 3.73
CA ASN A 75 -12.18 10.80 3.91
C ASN A 75 -12.93 10.26 5.14
N ALA A 76 -12.57 9.07 5.63
CA ALA A 76 -13.09 8.53 6.89
C ALA A 76 -12.42 9.13 8.13
N LEU A 77 -11.32 9.88 7.95
CA LEU A 77 -10.56 10.56 8.98
C LEU A 77 -10.74 12.08 8.93
N ILE A 78 -11.71 12.59 8.16
CA ILE A 78 -12.04 14.01 8.20
C ILE A 78 -12.58 14.28 9.61
N GLU A 79 -11.71 14.83 10.46
CA GLU A 79 -12.07 15.27 11.78
C GLU A 79 -13.15 16.36 11.62
N GLU A 80 -14.25 16.24 12.36
CA GLU A 80 -15.35 17.22 12.32
C GLU A 80 -15.26 18.15 13.54
N GLY A 81 -15.68 19.42 13.38
CA GLY A 81 -15.79 20.37 14.48
C GLY A 81 -15.27 21.76 14.14
N VAL A 82 -15.33 22.68 15.11
CA VAL A 82 -15.01 24.11 14.92
C VAL A 82 -13.56 24.36 14.44
N GLU A 83 -12.65 23.41 14.67
CA GLU A 83 -11.25 23.49 14.21
C GLU A 83 -11.05 22.94 12.79
N PHE A 84 -11.98 22.11 12.29
CA PHE A 84 -11.86 21.41 11.01
C PHE A 84 -12.84 21.89 9.93
N TRP A 85 -13.95 22.49 10.34
CA TRP A 85 -14.95 23.02 9.43
C TRP A 85 -14.51 24.36 8.81
N ALA A 86 -14.63 24.47 7.50
CA ALA A 86 -14.33 25.67 6.73
C ALA A 86 -15.61 26.38 6.26
N ILE A 87 -15.65 27.71 6.43
CA ILE A 87 -16.73 28.56 5.88
C ILE A 87 -16.69 28.45 4.34
N GLU A 88 -17.86 28.36 3.71
CA GLU A 88 -18.09 28.09 2.27
C GLU A 88 -17.96 26.62 1.83
N TYR A 89 -17.41 25.73 2.67
CA TYR A 89 -17.34 24.27 2.41
C TYR A 89 -18.33 23.51 3.30
N ASP A 90 -18.22 23.68 4.61
CA ASP A 90 -19.06 23.02 5.62
C ASP A 90 -20.26 23.90 6.01
N PHE A 91 -20.15 25.21 5.80
CA PHE A 91 -21.21 26.17 6.06
C PHE A 91 -21.55 26.97 4.81
N VAL A 92 -22.75 26.73 4.27
CA VAL A 92 -23.31 27.54 3.19
C VAL A 92 -24.02 28.75 3.80
N VAL A 93 -23.48 29.94 3.58
CA VAL A 93 -24.12 31.20 3.97
C VAL A 93 -24.99 31.66 2.80
N SER A 94 -26.30 31.54 2.94
CA SER A 94 -27.30 32.09 2.00
C SER A 94 -27.84 33.42 2.48
#